data_AF-A0A2K3NQD3-F1
#
_entry.id   AF-A0A2K3NQD3-F1
#
_cell.length_a   1.000
_cell.length_b   1.000
_cell.length_c   1.000
_cell.angle_alpha   90.00
_cell.angle_beta   90.00
_cell.angle_gamma   90.00
#
_symmetry.space_group_name_H-M   'P 1'
#
loop_
_entity.id
_entity.type
_entity.pdbx_description
1 polymer ?
#
loop_
_entity_poly.entity_id
_entity_poly.type
_entity_poly.pdbx_seq_one_letter_code
_entity_poly.pdbx_strand_id
1 'polypeptide(L)' 'MVMEQEDCQEWRPMRRVFGVVFYAENPPRGPIKLRLQVSGSGGLYWVESKNVISSDWEAGAVYDSQIQFD' A
#
# COMPACT_ATOMS: atom_id res chain seq x y z
N MET A 1 4.11 -5.55 2.88
CA MET A 1 3.46 -4.40 2.21
C MET A 1 4.03 -3.15 2.85
N VAL A 2 4.38 -2.18 2.04
CA VAL A 2 4.84 -0.86 2.48
C VAL A 2 3.91 0.20 1.91
N MET A 3 3.86 1.34 2.57
CA MET A 3 3.12 2.50 2.10
C MET A 3 3.97 3.75 2.16
N GLU A 4 3.72 4.69 1.26
CA GLU A 4 4.35 6.00 1.25
C GLU A 4 3.27 7.08 1.26
N GLN A 5 3.57 8.16 1.96
CA GLN A 5 2.73 9.35 2.08
C GLN A 5 3.52 10.51 1.48
N GLU A 6 2.86 11.32 0.65
CA GLU A 6 3.48 12.39 -0.12
C GLU A 6 4.26 13.39 0.75
N ASP A 7 3.83 13.59 2.00
CA ASP A 7 4.46 14.51 2.96
C ASP A 7 5.76 13.98 3.56
N CYS A 8 5.92 12.66 3.63
CA CYS A 8 7.07 11.98 4.23
C CYS A 8 8.07 11.45 3.19
N GLN A 9 7.64 11.22 1.93
CA GLN A 9 8.45 10.68 0.83
C GLN A 9 9.27 9.42 1.19
N GLU A 10 8.73 8.60 2.08
CA GLU A 10 9.40 7.43 2.64
C GLU A 10 8.47 6.20 2.64
N TRP A 11 8.99 5.06 2.19
CA TRP A 11 8.29 3.78 2.25
C TRP A 11 8.34 3.19 3.66
N ARG A 12 7.20 3.13 4.32
CA ARG A 12 7.06 2.60 5.68
C ARG A 12 6.40 1.22 5.70
N PRO A 13 6.94 0.26 6.46
CA PRO A 13 6.35 -1.07 6.55
C PRO A 13 5.00 -1.04 7.25
N MET A 14 4.04 -1.76 6.69
CA MET A 14 2.75 -2.03 7.33
C MET A 14 2.79 -3.37 8.06
N ARG A 15 2.19 -3.44 9.25
CA ARG A 15 2.09 -4.67 10.03
C ARG A 15 0.96 -5.55 9.50
N ARG A 16 1.27 -6.80 9.12
CA ARG A 16 0.24 -7.79 8.80
C ARG A 16 -0.44 -8.25 10.09
N VAL A 17 -1.75 -8.07 10.20
CA VAL A 17 -2.50 -8.36 11.45
C VAL A 17 -3.31 -9.66 11.38
N PHE A 18 -4.01 -9.91 10.28
CA PHE A 18 -4.80 -11.13 10.09
C PHE A 18 -5.05 -11.38 8.61
N GLY A 19 -4.81 -12.61 8.12
CA GLY A 19 -5.06 -12.95 6.72
C GLY A 19 -4.35 -11.99 5.76
N VAL A 20 -5.12 -11.24 4.96
CA VAL A 20 -4.64 -10.21 4.02
C VAL A 20 -4.82 -8.77 4.53
N VAL A 21 -5.07 -8.59 5.82
CA VAL A 21 -5.24 -7.28 6.47
C VAL A 21 -3.89 -6.75 6.95
N PHE A 22 -3.58 -5.51 6.55
CA PHE A 22 -2.38 -4.77 6.95
C PHE A 22 -2.78 -3.50 7.70
N TYR A 23 -2.01 -3.16 8.73
CA TYR A 23 -2.21 -2.01 9.60
C TYR A 23 -1.00 -1.07 9.52
N ALA A 24 -1.26 0.24 9.47
CA ALA A 24 -0.25 1.28 9.58
C ALA A 24 -0.39 1.99 10.93
N GLU A 25 0.73 2.11 11.66
CA GLU A 25 0.78 2.87 12.91
C GLU A 25 0.75 4.37 12.62
N ASN A 26 -0.14 5.08 13.32
CA ASN A 26 -0.53 6.47 13.08
C ASN A 26 -1.26 6.64 11.74
N PRO A 27 -2.53 7.11 11.74
CA PRO A 27 -3.29 7.20 10.51
C PRO A 27 -2.55 8.08 9.49
N PRO A 28 -2.36 7.60 8.26
CA PRO A 28 -1.69 8.35 7.23
C PRO A 28 -2.37 9.70 6.99
N ARG A 29 -1.55 10.73 6.83
CA ARG A 29 -1.97 12.06 6.39
C ARG A 29 -1.61 12.18 4.92
N GLY A 30 -2.51 12.79 4.16
CA GLY A 30 -2.29 12.98 2.73
C GLY A 30 -2.54 11.72 1.90
N PRO A 31 -2.24 11.80 0.59
CA PRO A 31 -2.45 10.70 -0.34
C PRO A 31 -1.54 9.51 -0.03
N ILE A 32 -2.04 8.30 -0.24
CA ILE A 32 -1.37 7.04 0.12
C ILE A 32 -1.01 6.27 -1.14
N LYS A 33 0.27 5.93 -1.28
CA LYS A 33 0.77 4.99 -2.30
C LYS A 33 1.12 3.65 -1.67
N LEU A 34 0.84 2.56 -2.37
CA LEU A 34 1.04 1.21 -1.87
C LEU A 34 2.10 0.47 -2.68
N ARG A 35 2.90 -0.36 -2.00
CA ARG A 35 3.84 -1.27 -2.67
C ARG A 35 3.86 -2.63 -1.99
N LEU A 36 3.78 -3.70 -2.79
CA LEU A 36 3.81 -5.08 -2.35
C LEU A 36 5.10 -5.75 -2.80
N GLN A 37 5.69 -6.52 -1.90
CA GLN A 37 6.73 -7.47 -2.27
C GLN A 37 6.05 -8.79 -2.60
N VAL A 38 6.34 -9.31 -3.78
CA VAL A 38 5.71 -10.51 -4.33
C VAL A 38 6.80 -11.54 -4.60
N SER A 39 6.48 -12.81 -4.37
CA SER A 39 7.32 -13.93 -4.75
C SER A 39 6.69 -14.61 -5.97
N GLY A 40 7.43 -14.68 -7.08
CA GLY A 40 7.00 -15.33 -8.31
C GLY A 40 8.07 -16.25 -8.89
N SER A 41 7.90 -16.66 -10.14
CA SER A 41 8.84 -17.53 -10.87
C SER A 41 10.24 -16.93 -10.98
N GLY A 42 10.35 -15.61 -11.07
CA GLY A 42 11.62 -14.86 -11.11
C GLY A 42 12.21 -14.48 -9.75
N GLY A 43 11.63 -14.95 -8.64
CA GLY A 43 12.05 -14.60 -7.29
C GLY A 43 11.23 -13.46 -6.67
N LEU A 44 11.87 -12.69 -5.78
CA LEU A 44 11.25 -11.58 -5.06
C LEU A 44 11.33 -10.28 -5.84
N TYR A 45 10.19 -9.63 -6.08
CA TYR A 45 10.12 -8.33 -6.75
C TYR A 45 9.09 -7.42 -6.09
N TRP A 46 9.17 -6.13 -6.39
CA TRP A 46 8.24 -5.12 -5.87
C TRP A 46 7.26 -4.69 -6.95
N VAL A 47 5.99 -4.53 -6.59
CA VAL A 47 4.95 -3.95 -7.44
C VAL A 47 4.31 -2.78 -6.70
N GLU A 48 4.13 -1.67 -7.39
CA GLU A 48 3.61 -0.43 -6.85
C GLU A 48 2.22 -0.12 -7.41
N SER A 49 1.37 0.53 -6.61
CA SER A 49 0.07 0.99 -7.07
C SER A 49 0.22 2.09 -8.12
N LYS A 50 -0.56 1.96 -9.21
CA LYS A 50 -0.66 3.03 -10.21
C LYS A 50 -1.58 4.14 -9.69
N ASN A 51 -2.63 3.75 -8.98
CA ASN A 51 -3.54 4.69 -8.34
C ASN A 51 -3.07 5.02 -6.92
N VAL A 52 -3.41 6.23 -6.49
CA VAL A 52 -3.19 6.75 -5.15
C VAL A 52 -4.54 6.77 -4.43
N ILE A 53 -4.55 6.38 -3.16
CA ILE A 53 -5.73 6.58 -2.30
C ILE A 53 -5.68 8.03 -1.81
N SER A 54 -6.72 8.82 -2.12
CA SER A 54 -6.76 10.24 -1.77
C SER A 54 -6.83 10.45 -0.26
N SER A 55 -6.48 11.65 0.20
CA SER A 55 -6.41 12.01 1.61
C SER A 55 -7.77 12.00 2.33
N ASP A 56 -8.85 12.10 1.57
CA ASP A 56 -10.26 12.09 2.02
C ASP A 56 -10.86 10.67 1.99
N TRP A 57 -10.05 9.65 2.22
CA TRP A 57 -10.52 8.27 2.22
C TRP A 57 -11.52 8.01 3.35
N GLU A 58 -12.47 7.11 3.10
CA GLU A 58 -13.53 6.76 4.05
C GLU A 58 -13.40 5.32 4.53
N ALA A 59 -13.70 5.10 5.81
CA ALA A 59 -13.73 3.75 6.37
C ALA A 59 -14.81 2.89 5.69
N GLY A 60 -14.42 1.72 5.19
CA GLY A 60 -15.32 0.81 4.49
C GLY A 60 -15.46 1.07 2.98
N ALA A 61 -14.89 2.17 2.46
CA ALA A 61 -14.81 2.40 1.03
C ALA A 61 -13.80 1.46 0.36
N VAL A 62 -14.00 1.21 -0.94
CA VAL A 62 -13.15 0.37 -1.77
C VAL A 62 -12.39 1.25 -2.76
N TYR A 63 -11.07 1.07 -2.81
CA TYR A 63 -10.19 1.78 -3.72
C TYR A 63 -9.47 0.79 -4.64
N ASP A 64 -9.52 1.02 -5.94
CA ASP A 64 -8.75 0.23 -6.91
C ASP A 64 -7.32 0.76 -7.00
N SER A 65 -6.37 -0.02 -6.47
CA SER A 65 -4.94 0.29 -6.50
C SER A 65 -4.30 0.13 -7.88
N GLN A 66 -4.96 -0.58 -8.81
CA GLN A 66 -4.43 -1.01 -10.10
C GLN A 66 -3.08 -1.74 -10.02
N ILE A 67 -2.84 -2.45 -8.92
CA ILE A 67 -1.73 -3.39 -8.80
C ILE A 67 -2.06 -4.63 -9.62
N GLN A 68 -1.20 -4.95 -10.57
CA GLN A 68 -1.31 -6.12 -11.43
C GLN A 68 0.01 -6.89 -11.37
N PHE A 69 -0.08 -8.21 -11.48
CA PHE A 69 1.08 -9.09 -11.57
C PHE A 69 1.16 -9.62 -13.00
N ASP A 70 2.37 -9.68 -13.53
CA ASP A 70 2.65 -10.29 -14.83
C ASP A 70 2.67 -11.82 -14.74
#